data_AF-A0A9E2QFC2-F1
#
_entry.id   AF-A0A9E2QFC2-F1
#
_cell.length_a   1.000
_cell.length_b   1.000
_cell.length_c   1.000
_cell.angle_alpha   90.00
_cell.angle_beta   90.00
_cell.angle_gamma   90.00
#
_symmetry.space_group_name_H-M   'P 1'
#
loop_
_entity.id
_entity.type
_entity.pdbx_description
1 polymer ?
#
loop_
_entity_poly.entity_id
_entity_poly.type
_entity_poly.pdbx_seq_one_letter_code
_entity_poly.pdbx_strand_id
1 'polypeptide(L)'
;MTISSNDLDPKFKFEIANIPGSELIKRCFTCGTCTAICPVSNTFAEYDPRKIIHMIILGLKDRVLSSENIWQCSHCETCKFSCPQGVQLSEIMGALQNMAVRDKYVTPDAFEKFGTAPCKATCPVHISIQGFIGMITEGRYKEGLRLIKETMPFPGICGRICHHPCEMKCNRGKVDEPLAIEYLKRFLADRELEEGIRYIPEIEEKKDEKIAVIGAGPAGLSAAYFLAIKGYPVTVFERLPVAGGMMAVGIPEYRLSRDILREEIKTIVDMGVEIKTGVTFGKDITIESLKKDGYKAFFIAVGLHVSRGLNVEGENLDGIIHGINFLRDVSLKGNVTIGERTIVIGGGNVAIDVALTALRSGAKEVEMVCLESREEMPAWEDEIKDALDEGIKINNSWGPKRFIKENRKVKSVEFKRCTEVFDTEGRFNPQYDESELMTLEADTVLLSIGQACDMSFAKGVPDLDVSPRGPSVKDPITLETNIPGLFVGGDASYGPRSVVEAVASGKEAAISIDRYLKGEDIGADRPLEWKGIELEPQDVEHLDRQQMQRLSIARRKNSFEEMDLGFSEQQARLEAGRCLRICGTQSIDGR
;
A
#
# COMPACT_ATOMS: atom_id res chain seq x y z
N MET A 1 -22.79 -26.88 34.35
CA MET A 1 -22.36 -28.22 33.86
C MET A 1 -21.05 -28.59 34.52
N THR A 2 -20.96 -29.80 35.07
CA THR A 2 -19.75 -30.36 35.69
C THR A 2 -18.73 -30.71 34.60
N ILE A 3 -17.48 -30.25 34.71
CA ILE A 3 -16.37 -30.62 33.81
C ILE A 3 -15.85 -31.99 34.26
N SER A 4 -15.80 -32.97 33.37
CA SER A 4 -15.20 -34.29 33.63
C SER A 4 -13.73 -34.30 33.19
N SER A 5 -12.94 -35.24 33.72
CA SER A 5 -11.53 -35.39 33.31
C SER A 5 -11.37 -35.76 31.83
N ASN A 6 -12.41 -36.31 31.20
CA ASN A 6 -12.40 -36.67 29.79
C ASN A 6 -12.62 -35.47 28.86
N ASP A 7 -13.05 -34.32 29.40
CA ASP A 7 -13.27 -33.08 28.64
C ASP A 7 -12.00 -32.22 28.55
N LEU A 8 -10.89 -32.68 29.14
CA LEU A 8 -9.62 -31.97 29.19
C LEU A 8 -8.62 -32.60 28.21
N ASP A 9 -8.09 -31.80 27.30
CA ASP A 9 -6.95 -32.09 26.45
C ASP A 9 -5.73 -31.27 26.93
N PRO A 10 -4.86 -31.85 27.78
CA PRO A 10 -3.68 -31.15 28.29
C PRO A 10 -2.69 -30.73 27.20
N LYS A 11 -2.78 -31.30 25.99
CA LYS A 11 -1.92 -30.96 24.86
C LYS A 11 -2.41 -29.74 24.10
N PHE A 12 -3.67 -29.35 24.25
CA PHE A 12 -4.28 -28.27 23.46
C PHE A 12 -3.47 -26.95 23.53
N LYS A 13 -3.01 -26.54 24.70
CA LYS A 13 -2.16 -25.34 24.83
C LYS A 13 -0.83 -25.44 24.06
N PHE A 14 -0.29 -26.65 23.90
CA PHE A 14 0.93 -26.89 23.14
C PHE A 14 0.65 -26.93 21.64
N GLU A 15 -0.51 -27.44 21.23
CA GLU A 15 -0.98 -27.34 19.84
C GLU A 15 -1.06 -25.86 19.42
N ILE A 16 -1.72 -25.02 20.22
CA ILE A 16 -1.80 -23.58 19.95
C ILE A 16 -0.42 -22.93 19.93
N ALA A 17 0.46 -23.26 20.87
CA ALA A 17 1.79 -22.69 20.94
C ALA A 17 2.75 -23.13 19.82
N ASN A 18 2.37 -24.10 19.00
CA ASN A 18 3.13 -24.51 17.81
C ASN A 18 2.65 -23.78 16.55
N ILE A 19 1.57 -23.00 16.64
CA ILE A 19 1.10 -22.18 15.54
C ILE A 19 1.92 -20.88 15.54
N PRO A 20 2.50 -20.48 14.40
CA PRO A 20 3.26 -19.24 14.29
C PRO A 20 2.50 -18.03 14.86
N GLY A 21 3.17 -17.20 15.66
CA GLY A 21 2.60 -16.02 16.33
C GLY A 21 1.92 -16.32 17.68
N SER A 22 1.64 -17.58 17.98
CA SER A 22 0.93 -18.01 19.21
C SER A 22 1.85 -18.61 20.29
N GLU A 23 3.16 -18.61 20.07
CA GLU A 23 4.16 -19.33 20.88
C GLU A 23 4.16 -18.86 22.34
N LEU A 24 3.93 -17.57 22.53
CA LEU A 24 3.99 -16.91 23.84
C LEU A 24 2.79 -17.21 24.74
N ILE A 25 1.76 -17.93 24.25
CA ILE A 25 0.63 -18.36 25.09
C ILE A 25 1.09 -19.13 26.34
N LYS A 26 2.21 -19.87 26.23
CA LYS A 26 2.84 -20.61 27.34
C LYS A 26 3.29 -19.71 28.49
N ARG A 27 3.48 -18.41 28.24
CA ARG A 27 3.91 -17.41 29.24
C ARG A 27 2.74 -16.70 29.92
N CYS A 28 1.49 -16.97 29.53
CA CYS A 28 0.35 -16.22 30.04
C CYS A 28 0.05 -16.51 31.52
N PHE A 29 0.01 -15.46 32.35
CA PHE A 29 -0.37 -15.55 33.78
C PHE A 29 -1.86 -15.29 34.05
N THR A 30 -2.68 -15.12 33.00
CA THR A 30 -4.13 -14.82 33.12
C THR A 30 -4.47 -13.54 33.91
N CYS A 31 -3.59 -12.53 33.88
CA CYS A 31 -3.76 -11.28 34.63
C CYS A 31 -4.99 -10.43 34.25
N GLY A 32 -5.56 -10.62 33.05
CA GLY A 32 -6.77 -9.91 32.59
C GLY A 32 -6.55 -8.56 31.92
N THR A 33 -5.30 -8.14 31.70
CA THR A 33 -5.00 -6.89 30.98
C THR A 33 -5.60 -6.86 29.57
N CYS A 34 -5.64 -8.02 28.90
CA CYS A 34 -6.26 -8.13 27.58
C CYS A 34 -7.76 -7.80 27.59
N THR A 35 -8.48 -8.20 28.63
CA THR A 35 -9.91 -7.90 28.79
C THR A 35 -10.12 -6.42 29.10
N ALA A 36 -9.30 -5.85 30.00
CA ALA A 36 -9.44 -4.45 30.43
C ALA A 36 -9.21 -3.42 29.30
N ILE A 37 -8.32 -3.73 28.35
CA ILE A 37 -8.03 -2.85 27.22
C ILE A 37 -8.83 -3.17 25.95
N CYS A 38 -9.61 -4.25 25.95
CA CYS A 38 -10.30 -4.68 24.74
C CYS A 38 -11.52 -3.79 24.46
N PRO A 39 -11.58 -3.12 23.30
CA PRO A 39 -12.75 -2.31 22.95
C PRO A 39 -14.01 -3.17 22.86
N VAL A 40 -13.88 -4.41 22.37
CA VAL A 40 -15.00 -5.36 22.27
C VAL A 40 -15.50 -5.77 23.65
N SER A 41 -14.61 -6.13 24.60
CA SER A 41 -15.03 -6.51 25.97
C SER A 41 -15.69 -5.35 26.73
N ASN A 42 -15.32 -4.11 26.43
CA ASN A 42 -15.93 -2.93 27.05
C ASN A 42 -17.35 -2.66 26.55
N THR A 43 -17.69 -3.13 25.34
CA THR A 43 -19.03 -2.97 24.75
C THR A 43 -19.88 -4.23 24.93
N PHE A 44 -19.30 -5.40 24.73
CA PHE A 44 -19.95 -6.71 24.82
C PHE A 44 -19.43 -7.46 26.05
N ALA A 45 -20.16 -7.35 27.16
CA ALA A 45 -19.76 -7.93 28.44
C ALA A 45 -19.57 -9.45 28.43
N GLU A 46 -20.17 -10.16 27.46
CA GLU A 46 -20.03 -11.61 27.29
C GLU A 46 -18.68 -12.02 26.70
N TYR A 47 -18.02 -11.13 25.94
CA TYR A 47 -16.72 -11.39 25.35
C TYR A 47 -15.60 -11.09 26.36
N ASP A 48 -14.95 -12.15 26.86
CA ASP A 48 -13.80 -12.05 27.77
C ASP A 48 -12.61 -12.87 27.22
N PRO A 49 -11.61 -12.22 26.59
CA PRO A 49 -10.47 -12.93 26.04
C PRO A 49 -9.62 -13.64 27.09
N ARG A 50 -9.60 -13.16 28.34
CA ARG A 50 -8.92 -13.88 29.44
C ARG A 50 -9.59 -15.22 29.69
N LYS A 51 -10.93 -15.31 29.66
CA LYS A 51 -11.64 -16.58 29.84
C LYS A 51 -11.28 -17.57 28.74
N ILE A 52 -11.20 -17.11 27.48
CA ILE A 52 -10.78 -17.94 26.34
C ILE A 52 -9.38 -18.50 26.60
N ILE A 53 -8.41 -17.65 26.94
CA ILE A 53 -7.04 -18.12 27.26
C ILE A 53 -7.02 -19.10 28.43
N HIS A 54 -7.80 -18.84 29.48
CA HIS A 54 -7.89 -19.75 30.62
C HIS A 54 -8.43 -21.13 30.20
N MET A 55 -9.45 -21.18 29.34
CA MET A 55 -9.97 -22.44 28.80
C MET A 55 -8.93 -23.19 27.96
N ILE A 56 -8.10 -22.49 27.18
CA ILE A 56 -6.99 -23.11 26.44
C ILE A 56 -5.97 -23.73 27.40
N ILE A 57 -5.58 -23.00 28.45
CA ILE A 57 -4.61 -23.47 29.45
C ILE A 57 -5.13 -24.71 30.19
N LEU A 58 -6.44 -24.75 30.48
CA LEU A 58 -7.10 -25.90 31.11
C LEU A 58 -7.27 -27.09 30.16
N GLY A 59 -7.13 -26.90 28.84
CA GLY A 59 -7.29 -27.96 27.86
C GLY A 59 -8.73 -28.17 27.40
N LEU A 60 -9.62 -27.18 27.55
CA LEU A 60 -11.03 -27.29 27.17
C LEU A 60 -11.23 -27.08 25.66
N LYS A 61 -10.56 -27.89 24.83
CA LYS A 61 -10.49 -27.74 23.37
C LYS A 61 -11.86 -27.61 22.71
N ASP A 62 -12.75 -28.57 22.93
CA ASP A 62 -14.07 -28.59 22.30
C ASP A 62 -14.91 -27.37 22.65
N ARG A 63 -14.83 -26.91 23.90
CA ARG A 63 -15.55 -25.72 24.35
C ARG A 63 -15.00 -24.44 23.73
N VAL A 64 -13.68 -24.35 23.53
CA VAL A 64 -13.07 -23.18 22.91
C VAL A 64 -13.43 -23.14 21.43
N LEU A 65 -13.25 -24.24 20.70
CA LEU A 65 -13.45 -24.29 19.26
C LEU A 65 -14.92 -24.23 18.84
N SER A 66 -15.86 -24.65 19.71
CA SER A 66 -17.31 -24.47 19.48
C SER A 66 -17.84 -23.11 19.94
N SER A 67 -17.03 -22.29 20.62
CA SER A 67 -17.51 -21.01 21.17
C SER A 67 -17.55 -19.92 20.11
N GLU A 68 -18.67 -19.21 20.02
CA GLU A 68 -18.79 -18.02 19.18
C GLU A 68 -17.87 -16.86 19.63
N ASN A 69 -17.41 -16.88 20.90
CA ASN A 69 -16.56 -15.83 21.44
C ASN A 69 -15.20 -15.72 20.75
N ILE A 70 -14.64 -16.81 20.19
CA ILE A 70 -13.36 -16.72 19.47
C ILE A 70 -13.47 -15.81 18.23
N TRP A 71 -14.69 -15.62 17.72
CA TRP A 71 -14.98 -14.83 16.52
C TRP A 71 -15.25 -13.35 16.78
N GLN A 72 -15.37 -12.95 18.05
CA GLN A 72 -15.61 -11.56 18.45
C GLN A 72 -14.33 -10.72 18.49
N CYS A 73 -13.17 -11.32 18.20
CA CYS A 73 -11.92 -10.57 18.11
C CYS A 73 -11.90 -9.72 16.84
N SER A 74 -11.89 -8.38 16.97
CA SER A 74 -11.78 -7.47 15.83
C SER A 74 -10.37 -7.43 15.20
N HIS A 75 -9.38 -8.14 15.76
CA HIS A 75 -7.98 -8.10 15.35
C HIS A 75 -7.39 -6.68 15.36
N CYS A 76 -7.80 -5.83 16.30
CA CYS A 76 -7.25 -4.47 16.46
C CYS A 76 -5.85 -4.42 17.11
N GLU A 77 -5.35 -5.54 17.64
CA GLU A 77 -4.00 -5.69 18.21
C GLU A 77 -3.64 -4.77 19.41
N THR A 78 -4.58 -3.98 19.94
CA THR A 78 -4.36 -3.13 21.13
C THR A 78 -3.80 -3.91 22.33
N CYS A 79 -4.28 -5.14 22.54
CA CYS A 79 -3.86 -6.01 23.64
C CYS A 79 -2.39 -6.44 23.57
N LYS A 80 -1.76 -6.44 22.38
CA LYS A 80 -0.36 -6.82 22.17
C LYS A 80 0.59 -5.91 22.95
N PHE A 81 0.31 -4.60 22.95
CA PHE A 81 1.17 -3.59 23.59
C PHE A 81 0.88 -3.39 25.07
N SER A 82 -0.19 -4.00 25.58
CA SER A 82 -0.55 -3.94 27.00
C SER A 82 -0.25 -5.25 27.73
N CYS A 83 0.05 -6.34 27.01
CA CYS A 83 0.35 -7.62 27.63
C CYS A 83 1.72 -7.61 28.33
N PRO A 84 1.82 -7.87 29.64
CA PRO A 84 3.09 -7.89 30.36
C PRO A 84 4.01 -9.06 29.96
N GLN A 85 3.51 -10.01 29.17
CA GLN A 85 4.24 -11.19 28.70
C GLN A 85 4.37 -11.23 27.17
N GLY A 86 3.92 -10.18 26.47
CA GLY A 86 3.96 -10.10 25.01
C GLY A 86 3.07 -11.09 24.28
N VAL A 87 2.07 -11.68 24.95
CA VAL A 87 1.13 -12.64 24.35
C VAL A 87 0.34 -11.96 23.22
N GLN A 88 0.44 -12.50 22.01
CA GLN A 88 -0.24 -11.99 20.82
C GLN A 88 -1.64 -12.60 20.72
N LEU A 89 -2.59 -12.02 21.46
CA LEU A 89 -3.94 -12.56 21.56
C LEU A 89 -4.68 -12.58 20.21
N SER A 90 -4.48 -11.59 19.34
CA SER A 90 -5.09 -11.57 18.00
C SER A 90 -4.67 -12.77 17.16
N GLU A 91 -3.37 -13.10 17.17
CA GLU A 91 -2.84 -14.29 16.49
C GLU A 91 -3.44 -15.57 17.06
N ILE A 92 -3.56 -15.65 18.39
CA ILE A 92 -4.20 -16.80 19.05
C ILE A 92 -5.66 -16.92 18.63
N MET A 93 -6.42 -15.82 18.55
CA MET A 93 -7.81 -15.87 18.10
C MET A 93 -7.91 -16.32 16.64
N GLY A 94 -7.08 -15.77 15.74
CA GLY A 94 -7.03 -16.22 14.34
C GLY A 94 -6.66 -17.70 14.20
N ALA A 95 -5.70 -18.18 15.00
CA ALA A 95 -5.33 -19.59 15.07
C ALA A 95 -6.51 -20.48 15.50
N LEU A 96 -7.24 -20.09 16.55
CA LEU A 96 -8.41 -20.82 17.02
C LEU A 96 -9.53 -20.85 15.99
N GLN A 97 -9.78 -19.73 15.31
CA GLN A 97 -10.77 -19.62 14.24
C GLN A 97 -10.43 -20.58 13.08
N ASN A 98 -9.19 -20.57 12.62
CA ASN A 98 -8.71 -21.47 11.57
C ASN A 98 -8.82 -22.95 11.98
N MET A 99 -8.46 -23.27 13.23
CA MET A 99 -8.62 -24.62 13.77
C MET A 99 -10.09 -25.04 13.85
N ALA A 100 -10.98 -24.16 14.29
CA ALA A 100 -12.41 -24.45 14.38
C ALA A 100 -13.02 -24.77 13.01
N VAL A 101 -12.60 -24.07 11.95
CA VAL A 101 -13.02 -24.35 10.57
C VAL A 101 -12.43 -25.66 10.07
N ARG A 102 -11.10 -25.82 10.17
CA ARG A 102 -10.38 -27.02 9.69
C ARG A 102 -10.91 -28.30 10.35
N ASP A 103 -11.13 -28.24 11.65
CA ASP A 103 -11.55 -29.39 12.47
C ASP A 103 -13.09 -29.51 12.52
N LYS A 104 -13.82 -28.71 11.73
CA LYS A 104 -15.29 -28.75 11.53
C LYS A 104 -16.13 -28.52 12.78
N TYR A 105 -15.65 -27.71 13.72
CA TYR A 105 -16.46 -27.20 14.84
C TYR A 105 -17.49 -26.16 14.38
N VAL A 106 -17.24 -25.51 13.25
CA VAL A 106 -18.09 -24.47 12.65
C VAL A 106 -18.32 -24.80 11.17
N THR A 107 -19.53 -24.54 10.65
CA THR A 107 -19.81 -24.73 9.23
C THR A 107 -19.18 -23.60 8.40
N PRO A 108 -18.79 -23.85 7.13
CA PRO A 108 -18.31 -22.79 6.23
C PRO A 108 -19.27 -21.59 6.13
N ASP A 109 -20.58 -21.83 6.14
CA ASP A 109 -21.60 -20.75 6.12
C ASP A 109 -21.61 -19.93 7.42
N ALA A 110 -21.27 -20.52 8.56
CA ALA A 110 -21.12 -19.79 9.82
C ALA A 110 -19.81 -18.98 9.84
N PHE A 111 -18.75 -19.45 9.18
CA PHE A 111 -17.53 -18.69 8.96
C PHE A 111 -17.79 -17.39 8.17
N GLU A 112 -18.71 -17.39 7.20
CA GLU A 112 -19.07 -16.19 6.44
C GLU A 112 -19.61 -15.04 7.32
N LYS A 113 -20.05 -15.30 8.55
CA LYS A 113 -20.59 -14.28 9.45
C LYS A 113 -19.52 -13.48 10.19
N PHE A 114 -18.26 -13.92 10.18
CA PHE A 114 -17.20 -13.36 11.02
C PHE A 114 -16.08 -12.70 10.18
N GLY A 115 -15.42 -11.69 10.74
CA GLY A 115 -14.41 -10.92 10.01
C GLY A 115 -13.72 -9.86 10.87
N THR A 116 -13.25 -8.78 10.25
CA THR A 116 -12.56 -7.67 10.92
C THR A 116 -13.18 -6.33 10.54
N ALA A 117 -12.61 -5.23 11.05
CA ALA A 117 -13.03 -3.89 10.70
C ALA A 117 -12.90 -3.67 9.18
N PRO A 118 -13.92 -3.09 8.51
CA PRO A 118 -13.87 -2.86 7.06
C PRO A 118 -12.64 -2.10 6.59
N CYS A 119 -12.15 -1.15 7.39
CA CYS A 119 -10.94 -0.39 7.08
C CYS A 119 -9.67 -1.26 7.07
N LYS A 120 -9.52 -2.24 7.99
CA LYS A 120 -8.39 -3.20 8.01
C LYS A 120 -8.52 -4.21 6.87
N ALA A 121 -9.72 -4.72 6.64
CA ALA A 121 -10.02 -5.63 5.54
C ALA A 121 -9.70 -5.02 4.16
N THR A 122 -10.05 -3.75 3.97
CA THR A 122 -9.87 -3.04 2.70
C THR A 122 -8.43 -2.57 2.47
N CYS A 123 -7.65 -2.39 3.54
CA CYS A 123 -6.26 -1.98 3.39
C CYS A 123 -5.41 -3.14 2.84
N PRO A 124 -4.69 -2.97 1.71
CA PRO A 124 -3.92 -4.06 1.10
C PRO A 124 -2.86 -4.71 2.00
N VAL A 125 -2.34 -3.96 2.98
CA VAL A 125 -1.35 -4.43 3.95
C VAL A 125 -1.95 -4.88 5.29
N HIS A 126 -3.28 -4.77 5.43
CA HIS A 126 -4.06 -5.11 6.63
C HIS A 126 -3.56 -4.46 7.92
N ILE A 127 -3.19 -3.17 7.85
CA ILE A 127 -2.78 -2.40 9.03
C ILE A 127 -3.88 -2.40 10.09
N SER A 128 -3.47 -2.45 11.36
CA SER A 128 -4.37 -2.43 12.52
C SER A 128 -4.86 -1.01 12.82
N ILE A 129 -5.76 -0.51 11.96
CA ILE A 129 -6.24 0.88 11.97
C ILE A 129 -6.88 1.25 13.31
N GLN A 130 -7.80 0.42 13.79
CA GLN A 130 -8.46 0.65 15.09
C GLN A 130 -7.45 0.68 16.24
N GLY A 131 -6.41 -0.14 16.16
CA GLY A 131 -5.37 -0.22 17.17
C GLY A 131 -4.56 1.06 17.24
N PHE A 132 -3.97 1.49 16.13
CA PHE A 132 -3.13 2.69 16.15
C PHE A 132 -3.94 3.96 16.41
N ILE A 133 -5.19 4.04 15.92
CA ILE A 133 -6.08 5.17 16.22
C ILE A 133 -6.43 5.20 17.72
N GLY A 134 -6.73 4.04 18.32
CA GLY A 134 -6.94 3.95 19.76
C GLY A 134 -5.72 4.44 20.56
N MET A 135 -4.51 4.12 20.09
CA MET A 135 -3.27 4.60 20.70
C MET A 135 -3.07 6.11 20.56
N ILE A 136 -3.52 6.74 19.46
CA ILE A 136 -3.52 8.22 19.33
C ILE A 136 -4.44 8.83 20.39
N THR A 137 -5.65 8.29 20.59
CA THR A 137 -6.59 8.77 21.63
C THR A 137 -5.98 8.69 23.03
N GLU A 138 -5.24 7.61 23.30
CA GLU A 138 -4.57 7.33 24.58
C GLU A 138 -3.24 8.09 24.77
N GLY A 139 -2.73 8.79 23.75
CA GLY A 139 -1.43 9.48 23.79
C GLY A 139 -0.22 8.56 23.63
N ARG A 140 -0.43 7.30 23.19
CA ARG A 140 0.57 6.24 23.04
C ARG A 140 1.15 6.20 21.62
N TYR A 141 1.71 7.33 21.18
CA TYR A 141 2.08 7.53 19.78
C TYR A 141 3.15 6.56 19.27
N LYS A 142 4.14 6.24 20.10
CA LYS A 142 5.23 5.30 19.74
C LYS A 142 4.72 3.90 19.47
N GLU A 143 3.84 3.41 20.33
CA GLU A 143 3.20 2.11 20.13
C GLU A 143 2.30 2.12 18.88
N GLY A 144 1.58 3.22 18.64
CA GLY A 144 0.75 3.39 17.46
C GLY A 144 1.55 3.28 16.16
N LEU A 145 2.69 3.98 16.10
CA LEU A 145 3.59 3.90 14.95
C LEU A 145 4.20 2.51 14.79
N ARG A 146 4.68 1.92 15.90
CA ARG A 146 5.23 0.56 15.88
C ARG A 146 4.22 -0.45 15.33
N LEU A 147 2.95 -0.37 15.75
CA LEU A 147 1.89 -1.23 15.26
C LEU A 147 1.70 -1.12 13.74
N ILE A 148 1.80 0.08 13.17
CA ILE A 148 1.75 0.25 11.71
C ILE A 148 2.97 -0.41 11.05
N LYS A 149 4.17 -0.19 11.61
CA LYS A 149 5.44 -0.73 11.10
C LYS A 149 5.53 -2.26 11.14
N GLU A 150 4.69 -2.96 11.90
CA GLU A 150 4.58 -4.42 11.85
C GLU A 150 4.03 -4.96 10.53
N THR A 151 3.28 -4.14 9.78
CA THR A 151 2.62 -4.56 8.53
C THR A 151 2.97 -3.68 7.33
N MET A 152 3.53 -2.49 7.54
CA MET A 152 3.91 -1.56 6.49
C MET A 152 5.16 -0.73 6.86
N PRO A 153 6.25 -0.79 6.09
CA PRO A 153 7.50 -0.07 6.41
C PRO A 153 7.45 1.45 6.20
N PHE A 154 6.42 1.96 5.51
CA PHE A 154 6.36 3.35 5.03
C PHE A 154 5.16 4.17 5.56
N PRO A 155 4.96 4.27 6.89
CA PRO A 155 3.87 5.07 7.45
C PRO A 155 3.92 6.55 7.03
N GLY A 156 5.11 7.15 6.94
CA GLY A 156 5.31 8.56 6.59
C GLY A 156 5.04 8.86 5.12
N ILE A 157 5.55 8.01 4.21
CA ILE A 157 5.25 8.11 2.77
C ILE A 157 3.76 7.85 2.55
N CYS A 158 3.22 6.71 3.00
CA CYS A 158 1.80 6.40 2.79
C CYS A 158 0.87 7.34 3.56
N GLY A 159 1.35 8.16 4.50
CA GLY A 159 0.57 9.23 5.13
C GLY A 159 0.42 10.48 4.27
N ARG A 160 1.08 10.52 3.11
CA ARG A 160 1.09 11.66 2.18
C ARG A 160 0.50 11.35 0.80
N ILE A 161 0.58 10.09 0.38
CA ILE A 161 0.29 9.69 -1.02
C ILE A 161 -0.64 8.48 -1.13
N CYS A 162 -1.24 8.03 -0.03
CA CYS A 162 -2.08 6.85 -0.08
C CYS A 162 -3.47 7.25 -0.57
N HIS A 163 -4.03 6.47 -1.48
CA HIS A 163 -5.41 6.62 -1.94
C HIS A 163 -6.48 6.21 -0.90
N HIS A 164 -6.05 6.05 0.36
CA HIS A 164 -6.85 5.75 1.54
C HIS A 164 -8.11 4.88 1.31
N PRO A 165 -8.01 3.67 0.70
CA PRO A 165 -9.18 2.86 0.39
C PRO A 165 -9.93 2.40 1.66
N CYS A 166 -9.20 2.33 2.77
CA CYS A 166 -9.72 2.11 4.10
C CYS A 166 -10.76 3.16 4.57
N GLU A 167 -10.68 4.40 4.06
CA GLU A 167 -11.63 5.47 4.42
C GLU A 167 -12.95 5.30 3.65
N MET A 168 -12.90 4.81 2.41
CA MET A 168 -14.09 4.56 1.58
C MET A 168 -15.08 3.55 2.20
N LYS A 169 -14.57 2.64 3.04
CA LYS A 169 -15.36 1.62 3.75
C LYS A 169 -15.49 1.90 5.24
N CYS A 170 -15.14 3.10 5.70
CA CYS A 170 -15.22 3.43 7.12
C CYS A 170 -16.69 3.49 7.59
N ASN A 171 -17.07 2.67 8.57
CA ASN A 171 -18.43 2.71 9.15
C ASN A 171 -18.82 4.08 9.74
N ARG A 172 -17.85 4.93 10.11
CA ARG A 172 -18.14 6.31 10.57
C ARG A 172 -18.80 7.15 9.48
N GLY A 173 -18.50 6.87 8.20
CA GLY A 173 -19.15 7.53 7.07
C GLY A 173 -20.66 7.28 6.95
N LYS A 174 -21.23 6.36 7.75
CA LYS A 174 -22.68 6.17 7.89
C LYS A 174 -23.33 7.11 8.90
N VAL A 175 -22.53 7.81 9.71
CA VAL A 175 -22.97 8.77 10.75
C VAL A 175 -22.66 10.21 10.34
N ASP A 176 -21.41 10.44 9.95
CA ASP A 176 -20.90 11.71 9.44
C ASP A 176 -19.89 11.47 8.32
N GLU A 177 -18.67 11.98 8.42
CA GLU A 177 -17.61 11.75 7.45
C GLU A 177 -16.66 10.62 7.89
N PRO A 178 -16.04 9.87 6.95
CA PRO A 178 -14.97 8.94 7.28
C PRO A 178 -13.85 9.55 8.14
N LEU A 179 -13.16 8.70 8.89
CA LEU A 179 -11.95 9.07 9.62
C LEU A 179 -10.84 9.45 8.63
N ALA A 180 -10.07 10.50 8.92
CA ALA A 180 -8.84 10.84 8.22
C ALA A 180 -7.67 9.93 8.62
N ILE A 181 -7.81 8.64 8.31
CA ILE A 181 -6.86 7.56 8.61
C ILE A 181 -5.49 7.87 8.01
N GLU A 182 -5.44 8.38 6.77
CA GLU A 182 -4.19 8.77 6.12
C GLU A 182 -3.41 9.80 6.95
N TYR A 183 -4.10 10.85 7.38
CA TYR A 183 -3.49 11.96 8.12
C TYR A 183 -3.16 11.61 9.57
N LEU A 184 -3.95 10.74 10.21
CA LEU A 184 -3.61 10.18 11.53
C LEU A 184 -2.34 9.33 11.48
N LYS A 185 -2.18 8.55 10.41
CA LYS A 185 -0.95 7.78 10.16
C LYS A 185 0.24 8.72 9.90
N ARG A 186 0.04 9.78 9.11
CA ARG A 186 1.07 10.81 8.89
C ARG A 186 1.50 11.46 10.21
N PHE A 187 0.55 11.85 11.04
CA PHE A 187 0.83 12.47 12.35
C PHE A 187 1.78 11.61 13.20
N LEU A 188 1.55 10.29 13.26
CA LEU A 188 2.43 9.38 13.99
C LEU A 188 3.84 9.31 13.40
N ALA A 189 3.95 9.30 12.07
CA ALA A 189 5.25 9.26 11.39
C ALA A 189 6.02 10.58 11.52
N ASP A 190 5.34 11.72 11.39
CA ASP A 190 5.94 13.04 11.54
C ASP A 190 6.42 13.27 12.99
N ARG A 191 5.68 12.77 14.00
CA ARG A 191 6.12 12.77 15.41
C ARG A 191 7.41 12.01 15.65
N GLU A 192 7.62 10.86 15.01
CA GLU A 192 8.89 10.10 15.11
C GLU A 192 10.07 10.93 14.60
N LEU A 193 9.87 11.69 13.53
CA LEU A 193 10.90 12.58 12.98
C LEU A 193 11.24 13.71 13.95
N GLU A 194 10.23 14.35 14.55
CA GLU A 194 10.41 15.42 15.52
C GLU A 194 11.19 14.96 16.76
N GLU A 195 10.94 13.74 17.23
CA GLU A 195 11.63 13.17 18.38
C GLU A 195 13.06 12.71 18.08
N GLY A 196 13.41 12.52 16.80
CA GLY A 196 14.74 12.11 16.35
C GLY A 196 15.13 10.66 16.69
N ILE A 197 14.21 9.86 17.23
CA ILE A 197 14.44 8.46 17.58
C ILE A 197 13.56 7.56 16.71
N ARG A 198 14.19 6.91 15.73
CA ARG A 198 13.55 5.93 14.85
C ARG A 198 13.23 4.64 15.58
N TYR A 199 12.04 4.11 15.35
CA TYR A 199 11.75 2.72 15.61
C TYR A 199 12.37 1.84 14.52
N ILE A 200 13.31 0.98 14.94
CA ILE A 200 13.86 -0.12 14.16
C ILE A 200 13.25 -1.42 14.72
N PRO A 201 12.62 -2.26 13.88
CA PRO A 201 12.10 -3.54 14.32
C PRO A 201 13.16 -4.45 14.94
N GLU A 202 12.74 -5.31 15.86
CA GLU A 202 13.59 -6.38 16.36
C GLU A 202 13.88 -7.38 15.23
N ILE A 203 15.17 -7.67 15.03
CA ILE A 203 15.65 -8.60 14.01
C ILE A 203 15.79 -9.98 14.66
N GLU A 204 15.20 -11.00 14.03
CA GLU A 204 15.32 -12.40 14.43
C GLU A 204 16.78 -12.90 14.31
N GLU A 205 17.02 -14.14 14.74
CA GLU A 205 18.34 -14.75 14.65
C GLU A 205 18.90 -14.68 13.22
N LYS A 206 20.16 -14.25 13.11
CA LYS A 206 20.82 -14.08 11.81
C LYS A 206 20.90 -15.40 11.06
N LYS A 207 20.59 -15.35 9.77
CA LYS A 207 20.66 -16.46 8.82
C LYS A 207 21.80 -16.25 7.83
N ASP A 208 22.21 -17.33 7.17
CA ASP A 208 23.34 -17.30 6.23
C ASP A 208 22.88 -17.17 4.75
N GLU A 209 21.61 -17.50 4.47
CA GLU A 209 21.04 -17.51 3.14
C GLU A 209 20.86 -16.08 2.60
N LYS A 210 21.69 -15.70 1.62
CA LYS A 210 21.62 -14.39 0.98
C LYS A 210 20.43 -14.28 0.02
N ILE A 211 19.75 -13.13 0.03
CA ILE A 211 18.62 -12.83 -0.85
C ILE A 211 18.91 -11.60 -1.69
N ALA A 212 18.62 -11.69 -3.00
CA ALA A 212 18.76 -10.59 -3.94
C ALA A 212 17.38 -10.02 -4.31
N VAL A 213 17.21 -8.71 -4.13
CA VAL A 213 16.02 -7.98 -4.55
C VAL A 213 16.40 -7.07 -5.71
N ILE A 214 15.67 -7.13 -6.82
CA ILE A 214 15.93 -6.35 -8.03
C ILE A 214 14.90 -5.22 -8.13
N GLY A 215 15.34 -3.99 -7.91
CA GLY A 215 14.53 -2.77 -7.85
C GLY A 215 14.34 -2.27 -6.42
N ALA A 216 14.72 -1.02 -6.16
CA ALA A 216 14.54 -0.33 -4.89
C ALA A 216 13.25 0.51 -4.85
N GLY A 217 12.18 0.03 -5.51
CA GLY A 217 10.84 0.61 -5.40
C GLY A 217 10.09 0.15 -4.14
N PRO A 218 8.81 0.54 -3.97
CA PRO A 218 8.02 0.19 -2.79
C PRO A 218 7.91 -1.31 -2.53
N ALA A 219 7.69 -2.11 -3.58
CA ALA A 219 7.63 -3.57 -3.45
C ALA A 219 8.98 -4.18 -3.02
N GLY A 220 10.07 -3.81 -3.69
CA GLY A 220 11.40 -4.34 -3.39
C GLY A 220 11.89 -3.96 -1.98
N LEU A 221 11.71 -2.69 -1.60
CA LEU A 221 12.08 -2.22 -0.26
C LEU A 221 11.19 -2.84 0.83
N SER A 222 9.90 -3.06 0.56
CA SER A 222 9.01 -3.79 1.47
C SER A 222 9.46 -5.24 1.68
N ALA A 223 9.78 -5.95 0.60
CA ALA A 223 10.31 -7.30 0.71
C ALA A 223 11.62 -7.33 1.51
N ALA A 224 12.54 -6.39 1.24
CA ALA A 224 13.80 -6.28 1.95
C ALA A 224 13.60 -6.01 3.45
N TYR A 225 12.66 -5.13 3.81
CA TYR A 225 12.31 -4.84 5.20
C TYR A 225 11.85 -6.10 5.95
N PHE A 226 10.87 -6.83 5.41
CA PHE A 226 10.34 -8.02 6.08
C PHE A 226 11.33 -9.18 6.12
N LEU A 227 12.16 -9.36 5.09
CA LEU A 227 13.22 -10.36 5.07
C LEU A 227 14.35 -10.03 6.06
N ALA A 228 14.68 -8.75 6.21
CA ALA A 228 15.65 -8.30 7.21
C ALA A 228 15.15 -8.55 8.64
N ILE A 229 13.86 -8.36 8.93
CA ILE A 229 13.24 -8.75 10.21
C ILE A 229 13.46 -10.24 10.49
N LYS A 230 13.36 -11.10 9.46
CA LYS A 230 13.61 -12.55 9.54
C LYS A 230 15.08 -12.95 9.65
N GLY A 231 15.99 -11.98 9.79
CA GLY A 231 17.43 -12.21 9.98
C GLY A 231 18.21 -12.53 8.71
N TYR A 232 17.61 -12.43 7.51
CA TYR A 232 18.31 -12.72 6.26
C TYR A 232 19.22 -11.57 5.82
N PRO A 233 20.41 -11.86 5.26
CA PRO A 233 21.23 -10.88 4.54
C PRO A 233 20.57 -10.54 3.18
N VAL A 234 20.10 -9.30 3.05
CA VAL A 234 19.42 -8.82 1.83
C VAL A 234 20.25 -7.77 1.11
N THR A 235 20.43 -7.94 -0.20
CA THR A 235 20.97 -6.91 -1.09
C THR A 235 19.92 -6.49 -2.12
N VAL A 236 19.64 -5.19 -2.19
CA VAL A 236 18.77 -4.57 -3.19
C VAL A 236 19.62 -3.97 -4.30
N PHE A 237 19.36 -4.34 -5.55
CA PHE A 237 20.03 -3.81 -6.73
C PHE A 237 19.12 -2.85 -7.48
N GLU A 238 19.55 -1.60 -7.65
CA GLU A 238 18.77 -0.52 -8.24
C GLU A 238 19.50 0.08 -9.44
N ARG A 239 18.76 0.28 -10.53
CA ARG A 239 19.28 0.85 -11.79
C ARG A 239 19.55 2.35 -11.67
N LEU A 240 18.66 3.07 -11.01
CA LEU A 240 18.74 4.51 -10.80
C LEU A 240 19.85 4.87 -9.80
N PRO A 241 20.33 6.13 -9.79
CA PRO A 241 21.32 6.58 -8.81
C PRO A 241 20.75 6.72 -7.39
N VAL A 242 19.42 6.60 -7.22
CA VAL A 242 18.71 6.78 -5.95
C VAL A 242 17.75 5.62 -5.69
N ALA A 243 17.52 5.30 -4.42
CA ALA A 243 16.50 4.35 -3.99
C ALA A 243 15.11 5.02 -3.86
N GLY A 244 14.05 4.22 -3.88
CA GLY A 244 12.65 4.64 -3.77
C GLY A 244 11.82 4.41 -5.03
N GLY A 245 12.44 4.06 -6.16
CA GLY A 245 11.76 3.78 -7.42
C GLY A 245 10.82 4.92 -7.84
N MET A 246 9.58 4.60 -8.23
CA MET A 246 8.58 5.61 -8.61
C MET A 246 8.21 6.57 -7.46
N MET A 247 8.41 6.21 -6.19
CA MET A 247 8.23 7.17 -5.09
C MET A 247 9.28 8.30 -5.14
N ALA A 248 10.50 7.98 -5.60
CA ALA A 248 11.61 8.93 -5.71
C ALA A 248 11.58 9.77 -7.00
N VAL A 249 11.09 9.19 -8.10
CA VAL A 249 11.21 9.82 -9.43
C VAL A 249 9.89 10.03 -10.18
N GLY A 250 8.80 9.44 -9.69
CA GLY A 250 7.47 9.57 -10.28
C GLY A 250 6.57 10.50 -9.49
N ILE A 251 6.62 10.46 -8.17
CA ILE A 251 5.78 11.31 -7.32
C ILE A 251 6.47 12.66 -7.09
N PRO A 252 5.82 13.80 -7.35
CA PRO A 252 6.42 15.13 -7.15
C PRO A 252 6.76 15.45 -5.69
N GLU A 253 7.78 16.29 -5.48
CA GLU A 253 8.29 16.62 -4.15
C GLU A 253 7.28 17.38 -3.26
N TYR A 254 6.39 18.18 -3.86
CA TYR A 254 5.31 18.87 -3.13
C TYR A 254 4.24 17.92 -2.56
N ARG A 255 4.19 16.65 -3.02
CA ARG A 255 3.35 15.59 -2.45
C ARG A 255 4.15 14.70 -1.52
N LEU A 256 5.38 14.36 -1.91
CA LEU A 256 6.26 13.49 -1.16
C LEU A 256 7.67 14.06 -1.08
N SER A 257 7.98 14.68 0.05
CA SER A 257 9.32 15.19 0.34
C SER A 257 10.38 14.10 0.19
N ARG A 258 11.49 14.49 -0.46
CA ARG A 258 12.65 13.60 -0.65
C ARG A 258 13.35 13.29 0.66
N ASP A 259 13.25 14.18 1.65
CA ASP A 259 13.80 13.94 2.98
C ASP A 259 13.02 12.81 3.65
N ILE A 260 11.69 12.87 3.68
CA ILE A 260 10.82 11.81 4.24
C ILE A 260 11.09 10.45 3.60
N LEU A 261 11.21 10.42 2.27
CA LEU A 261 11.53 9.20 1.54
C LEU A 261 12.90 8.65 1.93
N ARG A 262 13.95 9.48 1.94
CA ARG A 262 15.31 9.07 2.32
C ARG A 262 15.35 8.54 3.75
N GLU A 263 14.62 9.18 4.63
CA GLU A 263 14.52 8.88 6.06
C GLU A 263 13.86 7.52 6.35
N GLU A 264 12.76 7.17 5.68
CA GLU A 264 12.16 5.84 5.83
C GLU A 264 12.99 4.75 5.16
N ILE A 265 13.63 5.02 4.02
CA ILE A 265 14.58 4.08 3.39
C ILE A 265 15.80 3.85 4.28
N LYS A 266 16.29 4.89 4.96
CA LYS A 266 17.42 4.79 5.89
C LYS A 266 17.11 3.79 7.01
N THR A 267 15.88 3.72 7.49
CA THR A 267 15.47 2.72 8.51
C THR A 267 15.73 1.29 8.01
N ILE A 268 15.45 1.01 6.73
CA ILE A 268 15.72 -0.30 6.11
C ILE A 268 17.22 -0.58 6.02
N VAL A 269 18.02 0.44 5.68
CA VAL A 269 19.49 0.32 5.66
C VAL A 269 20.06 0.10 7.06
N ASP A 270 19.52 0.78 8.07
CA ASP A 270 19.93 0.64 9.47
C ASP A 270 19.62 -0.76 10.03
N MET A 271 18.68 -1.50 9.43
CA MET A 271 18.41 -2.92 9.72
C MET A 271 19.47 -3.87 9.11
N GLY A 272 20.41 -3.35 8.31
CA GLY A 272 21.49 -4.12 7.67
C GLY A 272 21.23 -4.50 6.22
N VAL A 273 20.18 -3.98 5.58
CA VAL A 273 19.95 -4.16 4.14
C VAL A 273 20.96 -3.34 3.34
N GLU A 274 21.62 -3.99 2.38
CA GLU A 274 22.53 -3.32 1.46
C GLU A 274 21.77 -2.85 0.21
N ILE A 275 21.92 -1.59 -0.19
CA ILE A 275 21.32 -1.05 -1.43
C ILE A 275 22.44 -0.63 -2.40
N LYS A 276 22.50 -1.26 -3.56
CA LYS A 276 23.47 -0.98 -4.64
C LYS A 276 22.77 -0.25 -5.78
N THR A 277 22.97 1.06 -5.87
CA THR A 277 22.45 1.92 -6.95
C THR A 277 23.34 1.88 -8.19
N GLY A 278 22.81 2.32 -9.33
CA GLY A 278 23.52 2.31 -10.62
C GLY A 278 23.79 0.93 -11.22
N VAL A 279 23.16 -0.13 -10.70
CA VAL A 279 23.33 -1.51 -11.18
C VAL A 279 22.11 -1.93 -11.99
N THR A 280 22.31 -2.21 -13.28
CA THR A 280 21.24 -2.60 -14.21
C THR A 280 21.17 -4.12 -14.34
N PHE A 281 20.10 -4.73 -13.82
CA PHE A 281 19.84 -6.15 -14.00
C PHE A 281 19.52 -6.51 -15.46
N GLY A 282 20.10 -7.61 -15.95
CA GLY A 282 20.07 -8.02 -17.36
C GLY A 282 21.18 -7.40 -18.22
N LYS A 283 21.98 -6.49 -17.66
CA LYS A 283 23.16 -5.91 -18.31
C LYS A 283 24.43 -6.08 -17.47
N ASP A 284 24.40 -5.60 -16.24
CA ASP A 284 25.54 -5.60 -15.32
C ASP A 284 25.56 -6.85 -14.43
N ILE A 285 24.38 -7.39 -14.10
CA ILE A 285 24.18 -8.61 -13.31
C ILE A 285 23.07 -9.49 -13.93
N THR A 286 23.13 -10.81 -13.70
CA THR A 286 22.09 -11.79 -14.09
C THR A 286 21.75 -12.71 -12.93
N ILE A 287 20.70 -13.52 -13.05
CA ILE A 287 20.39 -14.53 -12.01
C ILE A 287 21.54 -15.51 -11.85
N GLU A 288 22.18 -15.93 -12.93
CA GLU A 288 23.30 -16.87 -12.89
C GLU A 288 24.52 -16.26 -12.20
N SER A 289 24.82 -14.98 -12.40
CA SER A 289 25.92 -14.31 -11.70
C SER A 289 25.63 -14.23 -10.20
N LEU A 290 24.41 -13.84 -9.83
CA LEU A 290 24.02 -13.76 -8.43
C LEU A 290 23.97 -15.14 -7.75
N LYS A 291 23.53 -16.20 -8.44
CA LYS A 291 23.63 -17.57 -7.93
C LYS A 291 25.08 -17.96 -7.64
N LYS A 292 26.03 -17.57 -8.48
CA LYS A 292 27.48 -17.79 -8.26
C LYS A 292 28.01 -17.01 -7.05
N ASP A 293 27.48 -15.82 -6.80
CA ASP A 293 27.82 -14.99 -5.62
C ASP A 293 27.18 -15.50 -4.31
N GLY A 294 26.41 -16.59 -4.38
CA GLY A 294 25.86 -17.31 -3.23
C GLY A 294 24.42 -16.94 -2.86
N TYR A 295 23.74 -16.13 -3.66
CA TYR A 295 22.33 -15.80 -3.44
C TYR A 295 21.43 -17.03 -3.65
N LYS A 296 20.46 -17.24 -2.74
CA LYS A 296 19.59 -18.43 -2.68
C LYS A 296 18.17 -18.19 -3.17
N ALA A 297 17.68 -16.96 -3.03
CA ALA A 297 16.37 -16.55 -3.49
C ALA A 297 16.41 -15.16 -4.13
N PHE A 298 15.47 -14.89 -5.02
CA PHE A 298 15.46 -13.71 -5.89
C PHE A 298 14.06 -13.11 -5.97
N PHE A 299 13.96 -11.78 -5.84
CA PHE A 299 12.71 -11.05 -6.04
C PHE A 299 12.86 -9.95 -7.09
N ILE A 300 12.07 -10.01 -8.16
CA ILE A 300 12.04 -9.00 -9.22
C ILE A 300 10.90 -8.01 -8.96
N ALA A 301 11.26 -6.76 -8.71
CA ALA A 301 10.38 -5.64 -8.38
C ALA A 301 10.74 -4.38 -9.19
N VAL A 302 10.98 -4.54 -10.49
CA VAL A 302 11.51 -3.49 -11.40
C VAL A 302 10.50 -2.40 -11.78
N GLY A 303 9.21 -2.58 -11.47
CA GLY A 303 8.15 -1.61 -11.73
C GLY A 303 7.91 -1.28 -13.22
N LEU A 304 7.27 -0.13 -13.47
CA LEU A 304 6.87 0.35 -14.81
C LEU A 304 7.50 1.72 -15.13
N HIS A 305 8.73 1.70 -15.63
CA HIS A 305 9.50 2.92 -15.89
C HIS A 305 9.42 3.42 -17.35
N VAL A 306 8.70 2.73 -18.23
CA VAL A 306 8.54 3.07 -19.65
C VAL A 306 7.16 3.69 -19.88
N SER A 307 7.08 4.73 -20.71
CA SER A 307 5.81 5.32 -21.13
C SER A 307 5.32 4.66 -22.43
N ARG A 308 4.00 4.57 -22.58
CA ARG A 308 3.38 4.14 -23.84
C ARG A 308 3.42 5.28 -24.88
N GLY A 309 3.45 4.90 -26.15
CA GLY A 309 3.32 5.83 -27.28
C GLY A 309 1.89 5.87 -27.84
N LEU A 310 1.51 6.99 -28.44
CA LEU A 310 0.22 7.23 -29.08
C LEU A 310 0.14 6.62 -30.49
N ASN A 311 1.29 6.45 -31.15
CA ASN A 311 1.42 6.03 -32.55
C ASN A 311 0.67 6.97 -33.51
N VAL A 312 0.75 8.28 -33.28
CA VAL A 312 0.15 9.31 -34.14
C VAL A 312 1.22 10.07 -34.92
N GLU A 313 0.81 10.71 -36.02
CA GLU A 313 1.73 11.47 -36.87
C GLU A 313 2.41 12.60 -36.07
N GLY A 314 3.74 12.68 -36.16
CA GLY A 314 4.53 13.74 -35.53
C GLY A 314 4.89 13.51 -34.06
N GLU A 315 4.67 12.33 -33.49
CA GLU A 315 4.97 12.04 -32.07
C GLU A 315 6.47 12.18 -31.70
N ASN A 316 7.36 12.07 -32.68
CA ASN A 316 8.82 12.20 -32.49
C ASN A 316 9.37 13.61 -32.74
N LEU A 317 8.51 14.64 -32.72
CA LEU A 317 8.94 16.04 -32.88
C LEU A 317 9.67 16.56 -31.64
N ASP A 318 10.56 17.53 -31.84
CA ASP A 318 11.24 18.19 -30.72
C ASP A 318 10.19 18.94 -29.88
N GLY A 319 10.25 18.80 -28.55
CA GLY A 319 9.27 19.37 -27.62
C GLY A 319 8.14 18.41 -27.20
N ILE A 320 8.08 17.20 -27.75
CA ILE A 320 7.21 16.13 -27.25
C ILE A 320 8.02 15.27 -26.27
N ILE A 321 7.54 15.15 -25.03
CA ILE A 321 8.24 14.47 -23.95
C ILE A 321 7.27 13.51 -23.26
N HIS A 322 7.74 12.32 -22.87
CA HIS A 322 6.95 11.43 -22.04
C HIS A 322 6.87 11.95 -20.59
N GLY A 323 5.66 11.98 -20.01
CA GLY A 323 5.40 12.53 -18.68
C GLY A 323 6.25 11.88 -17.58
N ILE A 324 6.44 10.56 -17.61
CA ILE A 324 7.30 9.86 -16.62
C ILE A 324 8.75 10.32 -16.73
N ASN A 325 9.25 10.51 -17.96
CA ASN A 325 10.62 10.97 -18.16
C ASN A 325 10.78 12.41 -17.68
N PHE A 326 9.75 13.25 -17.91
CA PHE A 326 9.70 14.62 -17.39
C PHE A 326 9.75 14.65 -15.85
N LEU A 327 8.86 13.92 -15.15
CA LEU A 327 8.86 13.85 -13.68
C LEU A 327 10.19 13.32 -13.12
N ARG A 328 10.76 12.31 -13.79
CA ARG A 328 12.06 11.74 -13.41
C ARG A 328 13.18 12.76 -13.57
N ASP A 329 13.19 13.49 -14.68
CA ASP A 329 14.19 14.51 -14.93
C ASP A 329 14.07 15.67 -13.94
N VAL A 330 12.86 16.13 -13.63
CA VAL A 330 12.63 17.14 -12.58
C VAL A 330 13.16 16.63 -11.23
N SER A 331 12.88 15.37 -10.89
CA SER A 331 13.28 14.79 -9.60
C SER A 331 14.78 14.57 -9.48
N LEU A 332 15.48 14.20 -10.56
CA LEU A 332 16.90 13.85 -10.53
C LEU A 332 17.83 15.01 -10.91
N LYS A 333 17.39 15.88 -11.82
CA LYS A 333 18.19 16.98 -12.37
C LYS A 333 17.76 18.35 -11.82
N GLY A 334 16.59 18.44 -11.20
CA GLY A 334 16.02 19.69 -10.73
C GLY A 334 15.41 20.48 -11.89
N ASN A 335 16.05 21.59 -12.27
CA ASN A 335 15.51 22.51 -13.25
C ASN A 335 15.47 21.88 -14.66
N VAL A 336 14.26 21.68 -15.18
CA VAL A 336 14.00 21.24 -16.55
C VAL A 336 13.42 22.39 -17.34
N THR A 337 13.91 22.60 -18.57
CA THR A 337 13.36 23.63 -19.45
C THR A 337 12.02 23.18 -20.01
N ILE A 338 10.98 23.98 -19.77
CA ILE A 338 9.63 23.77 -20.29
C ILE A 338 9.18 24.99 -21.12
N GLY A 339 8.35 24.77 -22.13
CA GLY A 339 7.77 25.83 -22.94
C GLY A 339 6.74 26.68 -22.17
N GLU A 340 6.42 27.87 -22.69
CA GLU A 340 5.45 28.76 -22.04
C GLU A 340 4.04 28.19 -22.10
N ARG A 341 3.65 27.62 -23.25
CA ARG A 341 2.40 26.87 -23.44
C ARG A 341 2.67 25.38 -23.44
N THR A 342 2.15 24.67 -22.44
CA THR A 342 2.32 23.23 -22.28
C THR A 342 0.98 22.52 -22.38
N ILE A 343 0.92 21.47 -23.20
CA ILE A 343 -0.22 20.54 -23.24
C ILE A 343 0.17 19.23 -22.59
N VAL A 344 -0.67 18.72 -21.70
CA VAL A 344 -0.54 17.39 -21.10
C VAL A 344 -1.64 16.48 -21.63
N ILE A 345 -1.27 15.34 -22.22
CA ILE A 345 -2.22 14.37 -22.77
C ILE A 345 -2.35 13.19 -21.80
N GLY A 346 -3.52 13.04 -21.18
CA GLY A 346 -3.84 11.95 -20.25
C GLY A 346 -4.84 12.38 -19.15
N GLY A 347 -5.65 11.44 -18.66
CA GLY A 347 -6.70 11.70 -17.66
C GLY A 347 -6.44 11.16 -16.25
N GLY A 348 -5.35 10.40 -16.02
CA GLY A 348 -5.05 9.79 -14.72
C GLY A 348 -4.21 10.64 -13.76
N ASN A 349 -4.01 10.17 -12.52
CA ASN A 349 -3.24 10.88 -11.48
C ASN A 349 -1.84 11.32 -11.95
N VAL A 350 -1.14 10.49 -12.73
CA VAL A 350 0.17 10.86 -13.30
C VAL A 350 0.07 12.07 -14.22
N ALA A 351 -1.03 12.23 -14.96
CA ALA A 351 -1.22 13.39 -15.84
C ALA A 351 -1.45 14.68 -15.01
N ILE A 352 -2.16 14.58 -13.88
CA ILE A 352 -2.33 15.69 -12.94
C ILE A 352 -0.98 16.10 -12.34
N ASP A 353 -0.19 15.14 -11.84
CA ASP A 353 1.14 15.40 -11.30
C ASP A 353 2.07 16.04 -12.34
N VAL A 354 2.02 15.56 -13.60
CA VAL A 354 2.77 16.15 -14.72
C VAL A 354 2.34 17.59 -14.98
N ALA A 355 1.05 17.88 -14.99
CA ALA A 355 0.53 19.22 -15.24
C ALA A 355 0.88 20.21 -14.13
N LEU A 356 0.71 19.82 -12.86
CA LEU A 356 1.08 20.64 -11.71
C LEU A 356 2.60 20.85 -11.58
N THR A 357 3.38 19.83 -11.94
CA THR A 357 4.85 19.94 -12.00
C THR A 357 5.29 20.84 -13.15
N ALA A 358 4.63 20.78 -14.31
CA ALA A 358 4.90 21.68 -15.44
C ALA A 358 4.70 23.15 -15.05
N LEU A 359 3.62 23.47 -14.34
CA LEU A 359 3.35 24.82 -13.83
C LEU A 359 4.49 25.31 -12.91
N ARG A 360 4.90 24.49 -11.95
CA ARG A 360 6.01 24.80 -11.02
C ARG A 360 7.38 24.86 -11.70
N SER A 361 7.52 24.19 -12.85
CA SER A 361 8.75 24.20 -13.66
C SER A 361 8.85 25.40 -14.60
N GLY A 362 7.89 26.33 -14.57
CA GLY A 362 7.94 27.60 -15.29
C GLY A 362 7.01 27.72 -16.49
N ALA A 363 6.13 26.75 -16.74
CA ALA A 363 5.08 26.91 -17.74
C ALA A 363 4.12 28.03 -17.33
N LYS A 364 3.73 28.91 -18.27
CA LYS A 364 2.78 30.00 -18.01
C LYS A 364 1.35 29.54 -18.18
N GLU A 365 1.12 28.68 -19.16
CA GLU A 365 -0.18 28.10 -19.49
C GLU A 365 -0.02 26.58 -19.58
N VAL A 366 -0.84 25.86 -18.81
CA VAL A 366 -0.89 24.40 -18.83
C VAL A 366 -2.32 23.97 -19.09
N GLU A 367 -2.51 23.20 -20.16
CA GLU A 367 -3.80 22.61 -20.51
C GLU A 367 -3.68 21.09 -20.55
N MET A 368 -4.61 20.41 -19.90
CA MET A 368 -4.78 18.97 -19.96
C MET A 368 -5.80 18.62 -21.03
N VAL A 369 -5.55 17.53 -21.75
CA VAL A 369 -6.48 16.96 -22.72
C VAL A 369 -6.59 15.45 -22.48
N CYS A 370 -7.81 14.95 -22.38
CA CYS A 370 -8.07 13.55 -22.09
C CYS A 370 -9.27 13.01 -22.88
N LEU A 371 -9.29 11.68 -23.07
CA LEU A 371 -10.32 10.97 -23.84
C LEU A 371 -11.62 10.88 -23.05
N GLU A 372 -11.49 10.77 -21.74
CA GLU A 372 -12.55 10.57 -20.78
C GLU A 372 -13.41 11.82 -20.64
N SER A 373 -14.72 11.61 -20.44
CA SER A 373 -15.58 12.65 -19.90
C SER A 373 -15.13 13.02 -18.48
N ARG A 374 -15.67 14.11 -17.92
CA ARG A 374 -15.28 14.56 -16.57
C ARG A 374 -15.53 13.47 -15.52
N GLU A 375 -16.65 12.78 -15.65
CA GLU A 375 -17.13 11.76 -14.72
C GLU A 375 -16.36 10.43 -14.85
N GLU A 376 -15.71 10.21 -16.00
CA GLU A 376 -14.95 8.99 -16.32
C GLU A 376 -13.44 9.17 -16.11
N MET A 377 -12.98 10.34 -15.69
CA MET A 377 -11.55 10.60 -15.47
C MET A 377 -10.98 9.59 -14.45
N PRO A 378 -9.86 8.90 -14.77
CA PRO A 378 -9.23 7.98 -13.83
C PRO A 378 -8.57 8.66 -12.63
N ALA A 379 -8.34 9.97 -12.69
CA ALA A 379 -7.76 10.74 -11.59
C ALA A 379 -8.74 10.90 -10.42
N TRP A 380 -8.23 11.00 -9.19
CA TRP A 380 -9.09 11.24 -8.02
C TRP A 380 -9.64 12.66 -8.00
N GLU A 381 -10.89 12.81 -7.53
CA GLU A 381 -11.59 14.11 -7.54
C GLU A 381 -10.81 15.21 -6.81
N ASP A 382 -10.16 14.90 -5.69
CA ASP A 382 -9.35 15.86 -4.94
C ASP A 382 -8.13 16.35 -5.74
N GLU A 383 -7.49 15.47 -6.51
CA GLU A 383 -6.36 15.84 -7.37
C GLU A 383 -6.83 16.66 -8.57
N ILE A 384 -8.00 16.33 -9.15
CA ILE A 384 -8.57 17.11 -10.24
C ILE A 384 -8.95 18.51 -9.75
N LYS A 385 -9.52 18.62 -8.54
CA LYS A 385 -9.81 19.90 -7.90
C LYS A 385 -8.56 20.73 -7.67
N ASP A 386 -7.47 20.11 -7.19
CA ASP A 386 -6.18 20.80 -7.02
C ASP A 386 -5.65 21.35 -8.35
N ALA A 387 -5.77 20.59 -9.44
CA ALA A 387 -5.38 21.06 -10.78
C ALA A 387 -6.19 22.30 -11.21
N LEU A 388 -7.51 22.27 -11.03
CA LEU A 388 -8.40 23.38 -11.36
C LEU A 388 -8.15 24.62 -10.49
N ASP A 389 -7.98 24.44 -9.18
CA ASP A 389 -7.68 25.51 -8.22
C ASP A 389 -6.34 26.18 -8.55
N GLU A 390 -5.39 25.41 -9.09
CA GLU A 390 -4.11 25.93 -9.56
C GLU A 390 -4.14 26.53 -10.98
N GLY A 391 -5.29 26.51 -11.65
CA GLY A 391 -5.54 27.16 -12.94
C GLY A 391 -5.22 26.32 -14.17
N ILE A 392 -5.08 25.01 -14.01
CA ILE A 392 -4.96 24.08 -15.13
C ILE A 392 -6.33 23.94 -15.79
N LYS A 393 -6.40 24.17 -17.11
CA LYS A 393 -7.62 23.90 -17.88
C LYS A 393 -7.65 22.42 -18.27
N ILE A 394 -8.82 21.79 -18.16
CA ILE A 394 -8.99 20.37 -18.52
C ILE A 394 -9.99 20.29 -19.67
N ASN A 395 -9.53 19.77 -20.80
CA ASN A 395 -10.33 19.55 -22.01
C ASN A 395 -10.69 18.05 -22.11
N ASN A 396 -11.89 17.71 -21.65
CA ASN A 396 -12.43 16.35 -21.67
C ASN A 396 -12.99 15.95 -23.04
N SER A 397 -13.04 14.64 -23.29
CA SER A 397 -13.62 14.06 -24.52
C SER A 397 -12.89 14.45 -25.81
N TRP A 398 -11.55 14.49 -25.79
CA TRP A 398 -10.71 14.80 -26.94
C TRP A 398 -9.51 13.86 -27.05
N GLY A 399 -9.28 13.31 -28.24
CA GLY A 399 -8.12 12.46 -28.54
C GLY A 399 -7.18 13.10 -29.55
N PRO A 400 -5.85 12.89 -29.44
CA PRO A 400 -4.89 13.44 -30.38
C PRO A 400 -5.05 12.81 -31.76
N LYS A 401 -5.15 13.67 -32.80
CA LYS A 401 -5.19 13.25 -34.20
C LYS A 401 -3.80 13.29 -34.83
N ARG A 402 -3.07 14.40 -34.65
CA ARG A 402 -1.69 14.59 -35.13
C ARG A 402 -1.00 15.76 -34.45
N PHE A 403 0.33 15.73 -34.45
CA PHE A 403 1.18 16.83 -34.00
C PHE A 403 1.61 17.69 -35.20
N ILE A 404 1.36 18.99 -35.12
CA ILE A 404 1.69 19.94 -36.17
C ILE A 404 3.05 20.57 -35.85
N LYS A 405 3.96 20.47 -36.83
CA LYS A 405 5.34 20.96 -36.71
C LYS A 405 5.51 22.37 -37.24
N GLU A 406 6.42 23.11 -36.63
CA GLU A 406 7.10 24.26 -37.24
C GLU A 406 8.60 23.99 -37.19
N ASN A 407 9.23 23.88 -38.36
CA ASN A 407 10.57 23.32 -38.52
C ASN A 407 10.66 21.87 -37.99
N ARG A 408 11.41 21.66 -36.89
CA ARG A 408 11.55 20.37 -36.20
C ARG A 408 10.79 20.30 -34.87
N LYS A 409 10.22 21.41 -34.42
CA LYS A 409 9.57 21.53 -33.12
C LYS A 409 8.05 21.43 -33.24
N VAL A 410 7.38 20.91 -32.22
CA VAL A 410 5.93 21.03 -32.09
C VAL A 410 5.51 22.50 -32.00
N LYS A 411 4.43 22.85 -32.71
CA LYS A 411 3.77 24.17 -32.66
C LYS A 411 2.35 24.08 -32.14
N SER A 412 1.64 23.02 -32.54
CA SER A 412 0.27 22.78 -32.09
C SER A 412 -0.08 21.31 -32.17
N VAL A 413 -1.16 20.93 -31.48
CA VAL A 413 -1.73 19.59 -31.51
C VAL A 413 -3.16 19.70 -32.02
N GLU A 414 -3.49 18.88 -33.02
CA GLU A 414 -4.85 18.75 -33.53
C GLU A 414 -5.50 17.55 -32.84
N PHE A 415 -6.69 17.77 -32.28
CA PHE A 415 -7.50 16.80 -31.56
C PHE A 415 -8.79 16.53 -32.32
N LYS A 416 -9.36 15.35 -32.10
CA LYS A 416 -10.67 14.91 -32.58
C LYS A 416 -11.56 14.54 -31.40
N ARG A 417 -12.86 14.78 -31.53
CA ARG A 417 -13.83 14.52 -30.48
C ARG A 417 -13.86 13.03 -30.15
N CYS A 418 -13.69 12.67 -28.88
CA CYS A 418 -13.89 11.31 -28.38
C CYS A 418 -15.34 11.17 -27.96
N THR A 419 -16.08 10.26 -28.58
CA THR A 419 -17.51 10.06 -28.29
C THR A 419 -17.74 9.02 -27.21
N GLU A 420 -16.88 7.99 -27.18
CA GLU A 420 -16.93 6.89 -26.21
C GLU A 420 -15.49 6.42 -25.95
N VAL A 421 -15.16 6.07 -24.71
CA VAL A 421 -13.82 5.55 -24.35
C VAL A 421 -13.80 4.03 -24.27
N PHE A 422 -14.90 3.45 -23.78
CA PHE A 422 -15.05 2.02 -23.54
C PHE A 422 -16.10 1.42 -24.46
N ASP A 423 -15.90 0.19 -24.91
CA ASP A 423 -16.92 -0.56 -25.63
C ASP A 423 -18.03 -1.05 -24.66
N THR A 424 -19.06 -1.71 -25.21
CA THR A 424 -20.18 -2.25 -24.40
C THR A 424 -19.77 -3.35 -23.41
N GLU A 425 -18.56 -3.90 -23.55
CA GLU A 425 -17.96 -4.88 -22.62
C GLU A 425 -17.06 -4.20 -21.58
N GLY A 426 -16.98 -2.87 -21.56
CA GLY A 426 -16.14 -2.09 -20.65
C GLY A 426 -14.64 -2.12 -21.01
N ARG A 427 -14.28 -2.59 -22.20
CA ARG A 427 -12.88 -2.61 -22.66
C ARG A 427 -12.52 -1.27 -23.27
N PHE A 428 -11.30 -0.82 -23.01
CA PHE A 428 -10.76 0.40 -23.61
C PHE A 428 -10.73 0.28 -25.14
N ASN A 429 -11.60 1.03 -25.82
CA ASN A 429 -11.75 1.02 -27.28
C ASN A 429 -12.35 2.36 -27.75
N PRO A 430 -11.57 3.46 -27.70
CA PRO A 430 -12.11 4.79 -27.90
C PRO A 430 -12.65 5.01 -29.33
N GLN A 431 -13.84 5.58 -29.42
CA GLN A 431 -14.52 5.98 -30.65
C GLN A 431 -14.42 7.50 -30.86
N TYR A 432 -14.31 7.92 -32.11
CA TYR A 432 -14.03 9.31 -32.45
C TYR A 432 -15.00 9.85 -33.52
N ASP A 433 -15.38 11.10 -33.36
CA ASP A 433 -15.95 11.91 -34.44
C ASP A 433 -14.85 12.78 -35.05
N GLU A 434 -14.48 12.48 -36.29
CA GLU A 434 -13.43 13.21 -37.01
C GLU A 434 -13.91 14.50 -37.67
N SER A 435 -15.21 14.80 -37.64
CA SER A 435 -15.77 16.06 -38.15
C SER A 435 -15.61 17.21 -37.16
N GLU A 436 -15.56 16.89 -35.86
CA GLU A 436 -15.29 17.85 -34.79
C GLU A 436 -13.80 17.85 -34.43
N LEU A 437 -13.12 18.92 -34.82
CA LEU A 437 -11.68 19.10 -34.58
C LEU A 437 -11.40 20.32 -33.70
N MET A 438 -10.40 20.18 -32.83
CA MET A 438 -9.87 21.25 -31.99
C MET A 438 -8.37 21.34 -32.19
N THR A 439 -7.81 22.53 -32.33
CA THR A 439 -6.35 22.74 -32.41
C THR A 439 -5.90 23.64 -31.28
N LEU A 440 -4.90 23.18 -30.52
CA LEU A 440 -4.31 23.94 -29.42
C LEU A 440 -2.84 24.20 -29.71
N GLU A 441 -2.39 25.44 -29.54
CA GLU A 441 -0.98 25.81 -29.66
C GLU A 441 -0.18 25.33 -28.46
N ALA A 442 1.00 24.77 -28.69
CA ALA A 442 1.86 24.24 -27.65
C ALA A 442 3.33 24.35 -28.04
N ASP A 443 4.14 24.81 -27.10
CA ASP A 443 5.60 24.82 -27.21
C ASP A 443 6.21 23.52 -26.65
N THR A 444 5.45 22.82 -25.80
CA THR A 444 5.81 21.53 -25.20
C THR A 444 4.56 20.66 -25.04
N VAL A 445 4.68 19.38 -25.37
CA VAL A 445 3.63 18.38 -25.17
C VAL A 445 4.14 17.28 -24.27
N LEU A 446 3.41 16.97 -23.20
CA LEU A 446 3.73 15.93 -22.23
C LEU A 446 2.76 14.76 -22.37
N LEU A 447 3.28 13.59 -22.72
CA LEU A 447 2.48 12.38 -22.95
C LEU A 447 2.39 11.52 -21.68
N SER A 448 1.19 11.40 -21.12
CA SER A 448 0.89 10.70 -19.86
C SER A 448 -0.20 9.64 -20.04
N ILE A 449 -0.07 8.82 -21.09
CA ILE A 449 -1.07 7.83 -21.56
C ILE A 449 -0.82 6.39 -21.06
N GLY A 450 -0.15 6.26 -19.91
CA GLY A 450 0.09 4.99 -19.24
C GLY A 450 1.54 4.50 -19.28
N GLN A 451 1.78 3.48 -18.45
CA GLN A 451 3.11 2.94 -18.15
C GLN A 451 3.25 1.51 -18.66
N ALA A 452 4.49 1.09 -18.85
CA ALA A 452 4.87 -0.25 -19.32
C ALA A 452 6.14 -0.74 -18.63
N CYS A 453 6.29 -2.06 -18.59
CA CYS A 453 7.47 -2.71 -18.03
C CYS A 453 8.61 -2.68 -19.06
N ASP A 454 9.82 -2.40 -18.60
CA ASP A 454 11.02 -2.43 -19.42
C ASP A 454 11.53 -3.88 -19.55
N MET A 455 11.12 -4.59 -20.60
CA MET A 455 11.46 -6.02 -20.77
C MET A 455 12.95 -6.30 -21.03
N SER A 456 13.81 -5.28 -21.11
CA SER A 456 15.25 -5.49 -21.29
C SER A 456 15.89 -6.32 -20.16
N PHE A 457 15.29 -6.30 -18.96
CA PHE A 457 15.74 -7.08 -17.81
C PHE A 457 15.63 -8.61 -18.04
N ALA A 458 14.72 -9.06 -18.93
CA ALA A 458 14.49 -10.48 -19.20
C ALA A 458 15.74 -11.17 -19.78
N LYS A 459 16.68 -10.41 -20.36
CA LYS A 459 18.00 -10.93 -20.76
C LYS A 459 18.80 -11.51 -19.59
N GLY A 460 18.54 -11.04 -18.37
CA GLY A 460 19.15 -11.55 -17.14
C GLY A 460 18.50 -12.83 -16.59
N VAL A 461 17.36 -13.25 -17.17
CA VAL A 461 16.63 -14.49 -16.84
C VAL A 461 16.01 -15.09 -18.11
N PRO A 462 16.80 -15.74 -18.99
CA PRO A 462 16.31 -16.16 -20.30
C PRO A 462 15.11 -17.12 -20.28
N ASP A 463 15.01 -17.95 -19.24
CA ASP A 463 13.95 -18.96 -19.11
C ASP A 463 12.69 -18.43 -18.39
N LEU A 464 12.62 -17.14 -18.06
CA LEU A 464 11.47 -16.55 -17.39
C LEU A 464 10.30 -16.42 -18.37
N ASP A 465 9.14 -16.94 -17.98
CA ASP A 465 7.92 -16.74 -18.75
C ASP A 465 7.53 -15.25 -18.74
N VAL A 466 7.29 -14.69 -19.92
CA VAL A 466 6.91 -13.28 -20.09
C VAL A 466 5.63 -13.16 -20.91
N SER A 467 4.85 -12.14 -20.59
CA SER A 467 3.64 -11.75 -21.31
C SER A 467 3.79 -10.33 -21.88
N PRO A 468 2.88 -9.88 -22.76
CA PRO A 468 2.86 -8.49 -23.20
C PRO A 468 2.70 -7.46 -22.07
N ARG A 469 2.26 -7.89 -20.89
CA ARG A 469 2.07 -7.02 -19.71
C ARG A 469 3.31 -6.95 -18.81
N GLY A 470 4.26 -7.87 -18.97
CA GLY A 470 5.39 -8.02 -18.06
C GLY A 470 5.73 -9.48 -17.78
N PRO A 471 6.65 -9.74 -16.83
CA PRO A 471 6.96 -11.08 -16.34
C PRO A 471 5.71 -11.82 -15.84
N SER A 472 5.56 -13.08 -16.21
CA SER A 472 4.43 -13.92 -15.83
C SER A 472 4.61 -14.46 -14.42
N VAL A 473 3.53 -14.43 -13.64
CA VAL A 473 3.45 -15.04 -12.31
C VAL A 473 2.69 -16.35 -12.42
N LYS A 474 3.29 -17.44 -11.94
CA LYS A 474 2.70 -18.78 -11.96
C LYS A 474 1.56 -18.91 -10.95
N ASP A 475 1.73 -18.29 -9.77
CA ASP A 475 0.74 -18.29 -8.70
C ASP A 475 0.62 -16.88 -8.09
N PRO A 476 -0.55 -16.22 -8.21
CA PRO A 476 -0.74 -14.85 -7.77
C PRO A 476 -0.71 -14.66 -6.25
N ILE A 477 -0.86 -15.73 -5.45
CA ILE A 477 -0.79 -15.69 -3.99
C ILE A 477 0.67 -15.76 -3.55
N THR A 478 1.42 -16.72 -4.10
CA THR A 478 2.81 -16.95 -3.69
C THR A 478 3.82 -16.07 -4.44
N LEU A 479 3.41 -15.46 -5.55
CA LEU A 479 4.26 -14.66 -6.45
C LEU A 479 5.39 -15.46 -7.11
N GLU A 480 5.31 -16.79 -7.04
CA GLU A 480 6.30 -17.67 -7.66
C GLU A 480 6.22 -17.55 -9.18
N THR A 481 7.38 -17.60 -9.84
CA THR A 481 7.47 -17.70 -11.30
C THR A 481 7.50 -19.17 -11.74
N ASN A 482 7.73 -19.42 -13.03
CA ASN A 482 8.05 -20.75 -13.54
C ASN A 482 9.42 -21.28 -13.05
N ILE A 483 10.28 -20.42 -12.48
CA ILE A 483 11.61 -20.76 -11.97
C ILE A 483 11.58 -20.84 -10.43
N PRO A 484 11.88 -22.00 -9.82
CA PRO A 484 11.92 -22.13 -8.36
C PRO A 484 12.92 -21.16 -7.70
N GLY A 485 12.49 -20.53 -6.60
CA GLY A 485 13.28 -19.54 -5.86
C GLY A 485 13.35 -18.16 -6.52
N LEU A 486 12.65 -17.95 -7.63
CA LEU A 486 12.48 -16.65 -8.28
C LEU A 486 11.02 -16.19 -8.17
N PHE A 487 10.84 -15.00 -7.61
CA PHE A 487 9.55 -14.37 -7.36
C PHE A 487 9.47 -13.03 -8.09
N VAL A 488 8.27 -12.61 -8.48
CA VAL A 488 8.02 -11.36 -9.19
C VAL A 488 6.82 -10.65 -8.58
N GLY A 489 6.94 -9.35 -8.31
CA GLY A 489 5.87 -8.58 -7.66
C GLY A 489 5.87 -7.09 -7.98
N GLY A 490 4.91 -6.38 -7.37
CA GLY A 490 4.63 -4.98 -7.64
C GLY A 490 4.11 -4.74 -9.06
N ASP A 491 4.26 -3.50 -9.54
CA ASP A 491 3.66 -3.08 -10.80
C ASP A 491 4.16 -3.86 -12.04
N ALA A 492 5.34 -4.47 -11.96
CA ALA A 492 5.88 -5.30 -13.04
C ALA A 492 5.01 -6.53 -13.32
N SER A 493 4.35 -7.09 -12.30
CA SER A 493 3.44 -8.24 -12.42
C SER A 493 2.01 -7.80 -12.73
N TYR A 494 1.52 -6.83 -11.97
CA TYR A 494 0.08 -6.52 -11.94
C TYR A 494 -0.34 -5.37 -12.85
N GLY A 495 0.61 -4.64 -13.44
CA GLY A 495 0.34 -3.35 -14.05
C GLY A 495 0.34 -2.21 -13.01
N PRO A 496 0.01 -0.98 -13.42
CA PRO A 496 0.09 0.19 -12.54
C PRO A 496 -0.90 0.04 -11.37
N ARG A 497 -0.38 0.07 -10.15
CA ARG A 497 -1.14 0.02 -8.89
C ARG A 497 -0.68 1.12 -7.93
N SER A 498 -1.35 1.24 -6.79
CA SER A 498 -0.96 2.19 -5.76
C SER A 498 0.27 1.72 -4.97
N VAL A 499 0.94 2.67 -4.30
CA VAL A 499 2.12 2.37 -3.48
C VAL A 499 1.82 1.36 -2.37
N VAL A 500 0.65 1.45 -1.72
CA VAL A 500 0.27 0.52 -0.64
C VAL A 500 0.06 -0.91 -1.15
N GLU A 501 -0.43 -1.09 -2.38
CA GLU A 501 -0.55 -2.42 -3.01
C GLU A 501 0.83 -2.98 -3.39
N ALA A 502 1.75 -2.13 -3.86
CA ALA A 502 3.13 -2.55 -4.11
C ALA A 502 3.82 -2.99 -2.80
N VAL A 503 3.59 -2.28 -1.70
CA VAL A 503 4.08 -2.68 -0.37
C VAL A 503 3.51 -4.04 0.04
N ALA A 504 2.21 -4.27 -0.15
CA ALA A 504 1.56 -5.55 0.13
C ALA A 504 2.20 -6.68 -0.68
N SER A 505 2.44 -6.47 -1.98
CA SER A 505 3.12 -7.44 -2.83
C SER A 505 4.54 -7.77 -2.32
N GLY A 506 5.29 -6.77 -1.86
CA GLY A 506 6.60 -7.00 -1.24
C GLY A 506 6.54 -7.84 0.05
N LYS A 507 5.51 -7.60 0.89
CA LYS A 507 5.26 -8.38 2.11
C LYS A 507 4.95 -9.84 1.78
N GLU A 508 4.07 -10.09 0.83
CA GLU A 508 3.73 -11.46 0.40
C GLU A 508 4.94 -12.19 -0.19
N ALA A 509 5.76 -11.49 -0.98
CA ALA A 509 7.01 -12.04 -1.51
C ALA A 509 7.98 -12.45 -0.38
N ALA A 510 8.13 -11.62 0.66
CA ALA A 510 8.99 -11.94 1.80
C ALA A 510 8.53 -13.21 2.53
N ILE A 511 7.23 -13.39 2.72
CA ILE A 511 6.66 -14.62 3.32
C ILE A 511 6.96 -15.83 2.42
N SER A 512 6.76 -15.71 1.10
CA SER A 512 7.05 -16.78 0.15
C SER A 512 8.52 -17.17 0.15
N ILE A 513 9.42 -16.20 0.17
CA ILE A 513 10.86 -16.42 0.16
C ILE A 513 11.32 -17.07 1.48
N ASP A 514 10.84 -16.62 2.64
CA ASP A 514 11.17 -17.23 3.93
C ASP A 514 10.75 -18.71 3.96
N ARG A 515 9.52 -19.02 3.53
CA ARG A 515 9.00 -20.39 3.47
C ARG A 515 9.77 -21.26 2.47
N TYR A 516 10.07 -20.71 1.29
CA TYR A 516 10.86 -21.39 0.28
C TYR A 516 12.24 -21.79 0.82
N LEU A 517 12.94 -20.88 1.51
CA LEU A 517 14.26 -21.14 2.09
C LEU A 517 14.21 -22.15 3.25
N LYS A 518 13.10 -22.21 3.99
CA LYS A 518 12.87 -23.23 5.03
C LYS A 518 12.43 -24.59 4.48
N GLY A 519 12.08 -24.68 3.20
CA GLY A 519 11.50 -25.90 2.61
C GLY A 519 10.06 -26.16 3.08
N GLU A 520 9.36 -25.13 3.52
CA GLU A 520 7.95 -25.18 3.92
C GLU A 520 7.03 -25.04 2.69
N ASP A 521 5.75 -25.40 2.85
CA ASP A 521 4.74 -25.12 1.84
C ASP A 521 4.51 -23.61 1.73
N ILE A 522 4.92 -23.03 0.60
CA ILE A 522 4.83 -21.60 0.32
C ILE A 522 3.38 -21.09 0.31
N GLY A 523 2.41 -21.94 -0.04
CA GLY A 523 0.98 -21.61 -0.16
C GLY A 523 0.15 -21.93 1.08
N ALA A 524 0.63 -22.77 1.98
CA ALA A 524 -0.13 -23.20 3.17
C ALA A 524 -0.54 -22.03 4.08
N ASP A 525 -1.76 -22.06 4.61
CA ASP A 525 -2.24 -21.09 5.62
C ASP A 525 -2.06 -19.60 5.22
N ARG A 526 -2.06 -19.28 3.92
CA ARG A 526 -2.16 -17.89 3.46
C ARG A 526 -3.56 -17.39 3.82
N PRO A 527 -3.69 -16.22 4.46
CA PRO A 527 -4.96 -15.78 5.01
C PRO A 527 -6.07 -15.80 3.97
N LEU A 528 -7.19 -16.44 4.33
CA LEU A 528 -8.47 -16.27 3.66
C LEU A 528 -8.80 -14.78 3.65
N GLU A 529 -9.29 -14.24 2.53
CA GLU A 529 -9.59 -12.81 2.38
C GLU A 529 -10.26 -12.24 3.63
N TRP A 530 -9.66 -11.19 4.21
CA TRP A 530 -10.23 -10.54 5.38
C TRP A 530 -11.60 -9.95 5.03
N LYS A 531 -12.66 -10.52 5.58
CA LYS A 531 -14.01 -9.97 5.40
C LYS A 531 -14.19 -8.74 6.29
N GLY A 532 -14.54 -7.62 5.68
CA GLY A 532 -14.95 -6.43 6.41
C GLY A 532 -16.38 -6.59 6.93
N ILE A 533 -16.56 -6.58 8.25
CA ILE A 533 -17.89 -6.63 8.86
C ILE A 533 -18.40 -5.21 9.04
N GLU A 534 -19.39 -4.85 8.23
CA GLU A 534 -20.09 -3.58 8.35
C GLU A 534 -20.91 -3.54 9.65
N LEU A 535 -20.92 -2.35 10.26
CA LEU A 535 -21.73 -2.04 11.43
C LEU A 535 -22.73 -0.97 10.99
N GLU A 536 -23.95 -1.02 11.51
CA GLU A 536 -24.92 0.06 11.46
C GLU A 536 -24.88 0.81 12.80
N PRO A 537 -24.19 1.96 12.90
CA PRO A 537 -24.02 2.64 14.17
C PRO A 537 -25.35 3.25 14.64
N GLN A 538 -25.72 3.01 15.90
CA GLN A 538 -26.88 3.61 16.55
C GLN A 538 -26.42 4.54 17.67
N ASP A 539 -27.16 5.62 17.92
CA ASP A 539 -26.92 6.57 19.02
C ASP A 539 -25.48 7.16 19.09
N VAL A 540 -24.85 7.36 17.92
CA VAL A 540 -23.52 7.97 17.83
C VAL A 540 -23.62 9.48 17.59
N GLU A 541 -22.90 10.27 18.39
CA GLU A 541 -22.79 11.72 18.22
C GLU A 541 -22.10 12.10 16.90
N HIS A 542 -22.68 13.07 16.19
CA HIS A 542 -22.13 13.64 14.96
C HIS A 542 -20.97 14.61 15.29
N LEU A 543 -19.81 14.40 14.69
CA LEU A 543 -18.60 15.17 14.96
C LEU A 543 -17.89 15.52 13.65
N ASP A 544 -17.53 16.79 13.48
CA ASP A 544 -16.87 17.28 12.27
C ASP A 544 -15.50 16.64 12.04
N ARG A 545 -15.23 16.26 10.78
CA ARG A 545 -13.92 15.76 10.37
C ARG A 545 -12.88 16.87 10.44
N GLN A 546 -11.73 16.55 11.04
CA GLN A 546 -10.62 17.49 11.10
C GLN A 546 -10.04 17.73 9.71
N GLN A 547 -9.90 19.01 9.35
CA GLN A 547 -9.43 19.42 8.03
C GLN A 547 -7.90 19.52 8.01
N MET A 548 -7.29 19.02 6.94
CA MET A 548 -5.85 19.14 6.70
C MET A 548 -5.50 20.60 6.45
N GLN A 549 -4.52 21.11 7.18
CA GLN A 549 -3.97 22.43 6.88
C GLN A 549 -3.15 22.33 5.61
N ARG A 550 -3.44 23.21 4.63
CA ARG A 550 -2.76 23.22 3.33
C ARG A 550 -2.11 24.57 3.05
N LEU A 551 -1.05 24.57 2.26
CA LEU A 551 -0.44 25.78 1.74
C LEU A 551 -1.44 26.57 0.88
N SER A 552 -1.32 27.90 0.92
CA SER A 552 -2.13 28.78 0.07
C SER A 552 -1.86 28.51 -1.41
N ILE A 553 -2.88 28.67 -2.25
CA ILE A 553 -2.77 28.46 -3.71
C ILE A 553 -1.60 29.24 -4.30
N ALA A 554 -1.40 30.50 -3.89
CA ALA A 554 -0.31 31.34 -4.37
C ALA A 554 1.09 30.76 -4.08
N ARG A 555 1.27 30.10 -2.94
CA ARG A 555 2.53 29.42 -2.59
C ARG A 555 2.66 28.09 -3.31
N ARG A 556 1.57 27.32 -3.42
CA ARG A 556 1.54 26.03 -4.14
C ARG A 556 2.03 26.17 -5.58
N LYS A 557 1.53 27.15 -6.33
CA LYS A 557 1.91 27.37 -7.75
C LYS A 557 3.40 27.63 -7.99
N ASN A 558 4.09 28.21 -7.00
CA ASN A 558 5.44 28.76 -7.17
C ASN A 558 6.51 28.02 -6.35
N SER A 559 6.17 26.87 -5.76
CA SER A 559 7.12 26.12 -4.93
C SER A 559 6.88 24.61 -4.98
N PHE A 560 7.93 23.87 -4.65
CA PHE A 560 7.88 22.43 -4.40
C PHE A 560 7.73 22.11 -2.90
N GLU A 561 7.31 23.09 -2.09
CA GLU A 561 7.01 22.86 -0.67
C GLU A 561 5.84 21.87 -0.52
N GLU A 562 5.88 21.05 0.53
CA GLU A 562 4.80 20.10 0.84
C GLU A 562 3.46 20.83 0.96
N MET A 563 2.47 20.42 0.17
CA MET A 563 1.18 21.10 0.13
C MET A 563 0.38 20.93 1.43
N ASP A 564 0.45 19.75 2.02
CA ASP A 564 -0.26 19.39 3.25
C ASP A 564 0.69 19.51 4.44
N LEU A 565 0.27 20.22 5.49
CA LEU A 565 1.14 20.61 6.61
C LEU A 565 1.06 19.65 7.82
N GLY A 566 0.21 18.64 7.76
CA GLY A 566 -0.01 17.69 8.84
C GLY A 566 -1.02 18.17 9.89
N PHE A 567 -1.39 17.26 10.79
CA PHE A 567 -2.25 17.57 11.94
C PHE A 567 -1.41 17.98 13.15
N SER A 568 -1.91 18.96 13.89
CA SER A 568 -1.50 19.17 15.28
C SER A 568 -1.92 18.00 16.16
N GLU A 569 -1.29 17.84 17.33
CA GLU A 569 -1.69 16.81 18.29
C GLU A 569 -3.16 16.92 18.70
N GLN A 570 -3.65 18.15 18.90
CA GLN A 570 -5.05 18.38 19.25
C GLN A 570 -5.98 17.89 18.14
N GLN A 571 -5.71 18.24 16.87
CA GLN A 571 -6.50 17.76 15.73
C GLN A 571 -6.43 16.24 15.62
N ALA A 572 -5.24 15.64 15.73
CA ALA A 572 -5.08 14.19 15.64
C ALA A 572 -5.87 13.46 16.74
N ARG A 573 -5.89 13.97 17.97
CA ARG A 573 -6.66 13.38 19.07
C ARG A 573 -8.16 13.56 18.91
N LEU A 574 -8.62 14.72 18.44
CA LEU A 574 -10.04 14.96 18.14
C LEU A 574 -10.52 14.03 17.03
N GLU A 575 -9.76 13.93 15.94
CA GLU A 575 -10.07 13.06 14.81
C GLU A 575 -10.06 11.59 15.24
N ALA A 576 -9.03 11.14 15.96
CA ALA A 576 -8.97 9.78 16.48
C ALA A 576 -10.13 9.45 17.44
N GLY A 577 -10.60 10.44 18.21
CA GLY A 577 -11.75 10.32 19.11
C GLY A 577 -13.08 10.02 18.40
N ARG A 578 -13.19 10.31 17.09
CA ARG A 578 -14.37 9.98 16.28
C ARG A 578 -14.46 8.49 15.94
N CYS A 579 -13.39 7.72 16.12
CA CYS A 579 -13.37 6.30 15.78
C CYS A 579 -14.32 5.49 16.67
N LEU A 580 -15.18 4.66 16.05
CA LEU A 580 -16.11 3.79 16.78
C LEU A 580 -15.41 2.68 17.58
N ARG A 581 -14.15 2.33 17.23
CA ARG A 581 -13.31 1.26 17.83
C ARG A 581 -13.87 -0.18 17.86
N ILE A 582 -15.18 -0.37 17.64
CA ILE A 582 -15.87 -1.67 17.69
C ILE A 582 -16.29 -2.21 16.31
N CYS A 583 -15.85 -1.58 15.21
CA CYS A 583 -16.08 -2.14 13.88
C CYS A 583 -15.46 -3.54 13.76
N GLY A 584 -16.06 -4.44 12.98
CA GLY A 584 -15.53 -5.79 12.81
C GLY A 584 -16.12 -6.86 13.73
N THR A 585 -17.09 -6.51 14.58
CA THR A 585 -17.80 -7.45 15.46
C THR A 585 -19.30 -7.45 15.15
N GLN A 586 -19.92 -8.63 15.13
CA GLN A 586 -21.38 -8.80 15.07
C GLN A 586 -21.91 -9.15 16.46
N SER A 587 -23.04 -8.56 16.87
CA SER A 587 -23.79 -9.08 18.01
C SER A 587 -24.31 -10.48 17.70
N ILE A 588 -24.29 -11.34 18.73
CA ILE A 588 -24.67 -12.76 18.66
C ILE A 588 -26.15 -12.93 18.25
N ASP A 589 -26.95 -11.88 18.42
CA ASP A 589 -28.39 -11.79 18.20
C ASP A 589 -28.80 -10.86 17.04
N GLY A 590 -27.84 -10.31 16.29
CA GLY A 590 -28.09 -9.42 15.16
C GLY A 590 -28.74 -8.08 15.55
N ARG A 591 -28.58 -7.66 16.80
CA ARG A 591 -29.07 -6.38 17.37
C ARG A 591 -27.96 -5.37 17.60
#